data_AF-A0A653CZB1-F1
#
_entry.id   AF-A0A653CZB1-F1
#
_cell.length_a   1.000
_cell.length_b   1.000
_cell.length_c   1.000
_cell.angle_alpha   90.00
_cell.angle_beta   90.00
_cell.angle_gamma   90.00
#
_symmetry.space_group_name_H-M   'P 1'
#
loop_
_entity.id
_entity.type
_entity.pdbx_description
1 polymer ?
#
loop_
_entity_poly.entity_id
_entity_poly.type
_entity_poly.pdbx_seq_one_letter_code
_entity_poly.pdbx_strand_id
1 'polypeptide(L)'
;MNFNVEVRKKQLQSLDQCITSFKDKVDSILGYLGWTAKRVLENDDRTLCPINSGHTIQLESIVPHVERCRLTSSGYSLTETFLSEPSSDPKSSICLNNHEKIEVLNKVRSVNPRFMAVFLIFYSIRY
;
A
#
# COMPACT_ATOMS: atom_id res chain seq x y z
N MET A 1 -42.66 -34.42 -20.11
CA MET A 1 -41.64 -34.42 -19.04
C MET A 1 -42.31 -34.04 -17.75
N ASN A 2 -42.46 -34.96 -16.79
CA ASN A 2 -43.03 -34.64 -15.49
C ASN A 2 -41.92 -33.98 -14.65
N PHE A 3 -41.94 -32.65 -14.60
CA PHE A 3 -41.00 -31.88 -13.80
C PHE A 3 -41.28 -32.21 -12.33
N ASN A 4 -40.35 -32.91 -11.66
CA ASN A 4 -40.54 -33.28 -10.26
C ASN A 4 -40.24 -32.06 -9.37
N VAL A 5 -41.22 -31.14 -9.33
CA VAL A 5 -41.17 -29.86 -8.62
C VAL A 5 -40.85 -30.05 -7.13
N GLU A 6 -41.38 -31.11 -6.52
CA GLU A 6 -41.17 -31.40 -5.11
C GLU A 6 -39.72 -31.84 -4.80
N VAL A 7 -39.10 -32.62 -5.70
CA VAL A 7 -37.66 -32.94 -5.59
C VAL A 7 -36.82 -31.67 -5.71
N ARG A 8 -37.14 -30.76 -6.64
CA ARG A 8 -36.41 -29.50 -6.78
C ARG A 8 -36.57 -28.57 -5.58
N LYS A 9 -37.76 -28.51 -4.97
CA LYS A 9 -37.98 -27.75 -3.73
C LYS A 9 -37.12 -28.27 -2.58
N LYS A 10 -37.04 -29.59 -2.40
CA LYS A 10 -36.18 -30.21 -1.37
C LYS A 10 -34.70 -29.93 -1.60
N GLN A 11 -34.25 -29.98 -2.87
CA GLN A 11 -32.88 -29.63 -3.23
C GLN A 11 -32.56 -28.17 -2.90
N LEU A 12 -33.49 -27.25 -3.22
CA LEU A 12 -33.35 -25.83 -2.90
C LEU A 12 -33.26 -25.60 -1.39
N GLN A 13 -34.13 -26.23 -0.61
CA GLN A 13 -34.08 -26.14 0.86
C GLN A 13 -32.76 -26.67 1.43
N SER A 14 -32.27 -27.79 0.92
CA SER A 14 -30.98 -28.34 1.37
C SER A 14 -29.81 -27.40 1.04
N LEU A 15 -29.85 -26.76 -0.13
CA LEU A 15 -28.82 -25.80 -0.54
C LEU A 15 -28.86 -24.55 0.33
N ASP A 16 -30.05 -24.01 0.60
CA ASP A 16 -30.23 -22.82 1.44
C ASP A 16 -29.76 -23.06 2.88
N GLN A 17 -30.10 -24.22 3.44
CA GLN A 17 -29.65 -24.61 4.77
C GLN A 17 -28.13 -24.82 4.86
N CYS A 18 -27.53 -25.35 3.79
CA CYS A 18 -26.09 -25.47 3.65
C CYS A 18 -25.41 -24.08 3.64
N ILE A 19 -25.88 -23.17 2.78
CA ILE A 19 -25.35 -21.80 2.66
C ILE A 19 -25.46 -21.08 4.01
N THR A 20 -26.61 -21.18 4.66
CA THR A 20 -26.84 -20.53 5.96
C THR A 20 -25.89 -21.07 7.03
N SER A 21 -25.71 -22.40 7.10
CA SER A 21 -24.77 -23.00 8.05
C SER A 21 -23.32 -22.56 7.83
N PHE A 22 -22.89 -22.39 6.57
CA PHE A 22 -21.58 -21.85 6.27
C PHE A 22 -21.46 -20.38 6.68
N LYS A 23 -22.49 -19.57 6.39
CA LYS A 23 -22.51 -18.17 6.77
C LYS A 23 -22.37 -17.99 8.28
N ASP A 24 -23.16 -18.74 9.05
CA ASP A 24 -23.14 -18.69 10.52
C ASP A 24 -21.77 -19.09 11.10
N LYS A 25 -21.11 -20.08 10.48
CA LYS A 25 -19.74 -20.47 10.88
C LYS A 25 -18.74 -19.35 10.61
N VAL A 26 -18.81 -18.72 9.43
CA VAL A 26 -17.93 -17.59 9.08
C VAL A 26 -18.19 -16.43 10.04
N ASP A 27 -19.44 -16.07 10.29
CA ASP A 27 -19.82 -15.00 11.21
C ASP A 27 -19.35 -15.29 12.64
N SER A 28 -19.42 -16.55 13.09
CA SER A 28 -18.90 -16.97 14.40
C SER A 28 -17.38 -16.82 14.50
N ILE A 29 -16.63 -17.21 13.46
CA ILE A 29 -15.17 -17.05 13.42
C ILE A 29 -14.79 -15.56 13.41
N LEU A 30 -15.48 -14.76 12.59
CA LEU A 30 -15.26 -13.31 12.53
C LEU A 30 -15.55 -12.67 13.89
N GLY A 31 -16.67 -13.04 14.53
CA GLY A 31 -17.04 -12.55 15.85
C GLY A 31 -16.01 -12.90 16.93
N TYR A 32 -15.45 -14.12 16.91
CA TYR A 32 -14.36 -14.53 17.80
C TYR A 32 -13.11 -13.65 17.64
N LEU A 33 -12.81 -13.23 16.40
CA LEU A 33 -11.68 -12.34 16.09
C LEU A 33 -12.00 -10.85 16.33
N GLY A 34 -13.20 -10.52 16.79
CA GLY A 34 -13.66 -9.13 16.96
C GLY A 34 -13.87 -8.40 15.63
N TRP A 35 -14.06 -9.14 14.54
CA TRP A 35 -14.33 -8.62 13.20
C TRP A 35 -15.82 -8.75 12.87
N THR A 36 -16.31 -7.86 12.02
CA THR A 36 -17.66 -7.98 11.45
C THR A 36 -17.54 -8.12 9.94
N ALA A 37 -18.42 -8.89 9.30
CA ALA A 37 -18.40 -9.06 7.85
C ALA A 37 -18.42 -7.71 7.10
N LYS A 38 -19.16 -6.73 7.65
CA LYS A 38 -19.19 -5.35 7.17
C LYS A 38 -17.81 -4.68 7.26
N ARG A 39 -17.11 -4.77 8.39
CA ARG A 39 -15.76 -4.22 8.56
C ARG A 39 -14.72 -4.91 7.68
N VAL A 40 -14.89 -6.19 7.37
CA VAL A 40 -13.99 -6.91 6.44
C VAL A 40 -14.21 -6.43 5.00
N LEU A 41 -15.46 -6.20 4.60
CA LEU A 41 -15.81 -5.72 3.26
C LEU A 41 -15.50 -4.22 3.05
N GLU A 42 -15.56 -3.40 4.10
CA GLU A 42 -15.23 -1.97 4.04
C GLU A 42 -13.71 -1.69 4.00
N ASN A 43 -12.85 -2.67 4.33
CA ASN A 43 -11.39 -2.52 4.36
C ASN A 43 -10.70 -2.89 3.03
N ASP A 44 -11.43 -2.90 1.91
CA ASP A 44 -10.89 -3.25 0.60
C ASP A 44 -10.37 -2.05 -0.21
N ASP A 45 -10.06 -0.94 0.47
CA ASP A 45 -9.34 0.19 -0.13
C ASP A 45 -7.85 -0.17 -0.28
N ARG A 46 -7.58 -1.17 -1.09
CA ARG A 46 -6.25 -1.64 -1.44
C ARG A 46 -5.87 -1.11 -2.81
N THR A 47 -4.66 -0.58 -2.92
CA THR A 47 -4.08 -0.11 -4.17
C THR A 47 -2.70 -0.71 -4.38
N LEU A 48 -2.22 -0.65 -5.62
CA LEU A 48 -0.88 -1.09 -5.96
C LEU A 48 0.13 0.00 -5.63
N CYS A 49 1.33 -0.39 -5.22
CA CYS A 49 2.42 0.55 -5.00
C CYS A 49 2.90 1.14 -6.33
N PRO A 50 3.11 2.47 -6.41
CA PRO A 50 3.64 3.13 -7.61
C PRO A 50 5.12 2.82 -7.88
N ILE A 51 5.86 2.32 -6.90
CA ILE A 51 7.30 2.02 -7.00
C ILE A 51 7.54 0.54 -7.31
N ASN A 52 6.72 -0.35 -6.78
CA ASN A 52 6.82 -1.79 -6.99
C ASN A 52 5.43 -2.41 -7.19
N SER A 53 5.10 -2.78 -8.42
CA SER A 53 3.81 -3.37 -8.78
C SER A 53 3.48 -4.68 -8.05
N GLY A 54 4.45 -5.32 -7.40
CA GLY A 54 4.23 -6.50 -6.56
C GLY A 54 3.71 -6.21 -5.15
N HIS A 55 3.62 -4.94 -4.74
CA HIS A 55 3.12 -4.55 -3.42
C HIS A 55 1.66 -4.10 -3.48
N THR A 56 0.82 -4.74 -2.67
CA THR A 56 -0.54 -4.28 -2.38
C THR A 56 -0.54 -3.51 -1.06
N ILE A 57 -1.06 -2.29 -1.08
CA ILE A 57 -1.03 -1.35 0.05
C ILE A 57 -2.45 -0.96 0.43
N GLN A 58 -2.72 -0.84 1.73
CA GLN A 58 -3.93 -0.17 2.21
C GLN A 58 -3.82 1.34 2.00
N LEU A 59 -4.89 1.98 1.53
CA LEU A 59 -4.92 3.40 1.18
C LEU A 59 -4.48 4.30 2.35
N GLU A 60 -4.88 3.97 3.58
CA GLU A 60 -4.48 4.68 4.81
C GLU A 60 -2.96 4.70 5.05
N SER A 61 -2.24 3.72 4.49
CA SER A 61 -0.80 3.52 4.70
C SER A 61 0.03 3.85 3.45
N ILE A 62 -0.57 4.44 2.42
CA ILE A 62 0.10 4.69 1.14
C ILE A 62 1.32 5.60 1.28
N VAL A 63 1.20 6.70 2.01
CA VAL A 63 2.28 7.68 2.21
C VAL A 63 3.48 7.04 2.93
N PRO A 64 3.33 6.45 4.14
CA PRO A 64 4.46 5.84 4.83
C PRO A 64 4.98 4.58 4.12
N HIS A 65 4.18 3.91 3.28
CA HIS A 65 4.68 2.84 2.42
C HIS A 65 5.58 3.38 1.33
N VAL A 66 5.12 4.39 0.57
CA VAL A 66 5.85 4.94 -0.59
C VAL A 66 7.21 5.47 -0.15
N GLU A 67 7.29 6.15 0.99
CA GLU A 67 8.57 6.62 1.56
C GLU A 67 9.54 5.45 1.82
N ARG A 68 9.10 4.44 2.57
CA ARG A 68 9.92 3.27 2.89
C ARG A 68 10.28 2.44 1.67
N CYS A 69 9.35 2.28 0.73
CA CYS A 69 9.56 1.55 -0.50
C CYS A 69 10.57 2.28 -1.41
N ARG A 70 10.59 3.61 -1.40
CA ARG A 70 11.57 4.41 -2.13
C ARG A 70 12.97 4.29 -1.56
N LEU A 71 13.09 4.29 -0.24
CA LEU A 71 14.37 4.11 0.45
C LEU A 71 14.95 2.72 0.18
N THR A 72 14.13 1.68 0.39
CA THR A 72 14.55 0.28 0.20
C THR A 72 14.87 -0.05 -1.27
N SER A 73 14.07 0.43 -2.22
CA SER A 73 14.38 0.28 -3.67
C SER A 73 15.68 0.99 -4.07
N SER A 74 16.08 2.01 -3.31
CA SER A 74 17.34 2.71 -3.51
C SER A 74 18.47 2.20 -2.62
N GLY A 75 18.32 1.03 -2.00
CA GLY A 75 19.37 0.34 -1.24
C GLY A 75 19.57 0.82 0.20
N TYR A 76 18.72 1.71 0.71
CA TYR A 76 18.80 2.19 2.10
C TYR A 76 18.09 1.24 3.07
N SER A 77 18.64 1.11 4.27
CA SER A 77 17.98 0.45 5.40
C SER A 77 17.01 1.41 6.09
N LEU A 78 15.91 0.86 6.61
CA LEU A 78 14.92 1.63 7.37
C LEU A 78 15.44 2.14 8.72
N THR A 79 16.59 1.64 9.17
CA THR A 79 17.26 2.05 10.42
C THR A 79 18.31 3.13 10.20
N GLU A 80 18.56 3.54 8.95
CA GLU A 80 19.56 4.57 8.67
C GLU A 80 19.09 5.94 9.15
N THR A 81 20.01 6.68 9.76
CA THR A 81 19.76 8.06 10.18
C THR A 81 20.08 9.00 9.03
N PHE A 82 19.06 9.62 8.45
CA PHE A 82 19.24 10.62 7.40
C PHE A 82 19.65 11.96 8.01
N LEU A 83 20.59 12.64 7.35
CA LEU A 83 20.89 14.03 7.67
C LEU A 83 19.70 14.90 7.30
N SER A 84 19.44 15.93 8.12
CA SER A 84 18.44 16.94 7.81
C SER A 84 18.74 17.60 6.48
N GLU A 85 17.70 17.88 5.72
CA GLU A 85 17.86 18.64 4.49
C GLU A 85 18.40 20.05 4.81
N PRO A 86 19.40 20.57 4.06
CA PRO A 86 19.89 21.91 4.29
C PRO A 86 18.76 22.93 4.17
N SER A 87 18.68 23.84 5.14
CA SER A 87 17.64 24.86 5.17
C SER A 87 17.70 25.75 3.93
N SER A 88 16.62 25.77 3.14
CA SER A 88 16.45 26.73 2.06
C SER A 88 15.96 28.06 2.63
N ASP A 89 16.82 28.77 3.36
CA ASP A 89 16.49 30.12 3.83
C ASP A 89 16.64 31.10 2.65
N PRO A 90 15.56 31.80 2.22
CA PRO A 90 15.62 32.78 1.14
C PRO A 90 16.55 33.96 1.41
N LYS A 91 17.04 34.14 2.65
CA LYS A 91 18.06 35.14 3.02
C LYS A 91 19.49 34.62 2.89
N SER A 92 19.69 33.36 2.50
CA SER A 92 21.03 32.79 2.32
C SER A 92 21.73 33.41 1.13
N SER A 93 22.99 33.81 1.29
CA SER A 93 23.83 34.31 0.19
C SER A 93 24.27 33.22 -0.78
N ILE A 94 24.08 31.95 -0.42
CA ILE A 94 24.46 30.78 -1.21
C ILE A 94 23.27 29.83 -1.23
N CYS A 95 22.79 29.49 -2.43
CA CYS A 95 21.70 28.55 -2.65
C CYS A 95 22.20 27.39 -3.52
N LEU A 96 21.81 26.16 -3.19
CA LEU A 96 22.03 25.01 -4.06
C LEU A 96 20.83 24.88 -5.00
N ASN A 97 21.10 24.80 -6.30
CA ASN A 97 20.06 24.49 -7.27
C ASN A 97 19.68 23.01 -7.17
N ASN A 98 18.46 22.74 -6.71
CA ASN A 98 17.97 21.37 -6.54
C ASN A 98 17.87 20.59 -7.86
N HIS A 99 17.60 21.27 -8.98
CA HIS A 99 17.51 20.61 -10.28
C HIS A 99 18.88 20.07 -10.71
N GLU A 100 19.90 20.93 -10.69
CA GLU A 100 21.28 20.54 -11.04
C GLU A 100 21.84 19.48 -10.08
N LYS A 101 21.50 19.58 -8.79
CA LYS A 101 21.85 18.58 -7.79
C LYS A 101 21.30 17.20 -8.16
N ILE A 102 20.02 17.12 -8.56
CA ILE A 102 19.38 15.86 -8.97
C ILE A 102 20.05 15.29 -10.22
N GLU A 103 20.34 16.13 -11.22
CA GLU A 103 21.04 15.70 -12.44
C GLU A 103 22.42 15.11 -12.15
N VAL A 104 23.21 15.79 -11.32
CA VAL A 104 24.54 15.31 -10.92
C VAL A 104 24.43 13.96 -10.22
N LEU A 105 23.51 13.80 -9.26
CA LEU A 105 23.33 12.55 -8.52
C LEU A 105 22.88 11.41 -9.44
N ASN A 106 21.97 11.67 -10.38
CA ASN A 106 21.52 10.68 -11.36
C ASN A 106 22.66 10.25 -12.29
N LYS A 107 23.52 11.18 -12.70
CA LYS A 107 24.72 10.89 -13.50
C LYS A 107 25.73 10.03 -12.75
N VAL A 108 25.93 10.27 -11.45
CA VAL A 108 26.81 9.42 -10.63
C VAL A 108 26.22 8.02 -10.48
N ARG A 109 24.90 7.89 -10.33
CA ARG A 109 24.21 6.60 -10.22
C ARG A 109 24.35 5.74 -11.49
N SER A 110 24.33 6.36 -12.69
CA SER A 110 24.51 5.61 -13.94
C SER A 110 25.92 5.05 -14.10
N VAL A 111 26.94 5.74 -13.55
CA VAL A 111 28.34 5.31 -13.59
C VAL A 111 28.64 4.31 -12.46
N ASN A 112 28.06 4.50 -11.29
CA ASN A 112 28.26 3.65 -10.12
C ASN A 112 26.92 3.10 -9.60
N PRO A 113 26.57 1.85 -9.93
CA PRO A 113 25.32 1.22 -9.48
C PRO A 113 25.23 1.03 -7.97
N ARG A 114 26.35 1.10 -7.23
CA ARG A 114 26.39 1.04 -5.76
C ARG A 114 26.24 2.41 -5.09
N PHE A 115 26.15 3.49 -5.86
CA PHE A 115 25.93 4.82 -5.32
C PHE A 115 24.47 4.99 -4.88
N MET A 116 24.30 5.16 -3.57
CA MET A 116 22.99 5.36 -2.94
C MET A 116 22.77 6.86 -2.71
N ALA A 117 21.71 7.41 -3.29
CA ALA A 117 21.30 8.80 -3.07
C ALA A 117 19.78 8.94 -3.24
N VAL A 118 19.02 9.08 -2.14
CA VAL A 118 17.58 9.41 -2.22
C VAL A 118 17.36 10.84 -1.76
N PHE A 119 16.69 11.63 -2.59
CA PHE A 119 16.12 12.90 -2.17
C PHE A 119 14.78 12.64 -1.50
N LEU A 120 14.65 12.94 -0.21
CA LEU A 120 13.36 13.07 0.42
C LEU A 120 12.73 14.33 -0.16
N ILE A 121 11.85 14.20 -1.15
CA ILE A 121 11.08 15.34 -1.67
C ILE A 121 9.99 15.59 -0.63
N PHE A 122 10.36 16.11 0.53
CA PHE A 122 9.42 16.86 1.34
C PHE A 122 9.39 18.26 0.75
N TYR A 123 8.20 18.81 0.56
CA TYR A 123 7.91 20.07 -0.17
C TYR A 123 7.72 19.94 -1.68
N SER A 124 6.54 19.43 -2.06
CA SER A 124 5.72 20.10 -3.08
C SER A 124 4.24 19.67 -3.14
N ILE A 125 3.73 18.95 -2.15
CA ILE A 125 2.27 18.82 -1.95
C ILE A 125 1.91 19.59 -0.68
N ARG A 126 2.02 20.92 -0.77
CA ARG A 126 1.12 21.79 -0.01
C ARG A 126 -0.09 21.98 -0.90
N TYR A 127 -1.26 21.52 -0.42
CA TYR A 127 -2.55 21.99 -0.93
C TYR A 127 -2.64 23.51 -0.82
#